data_AF-A0A1F6ES39-F1
#
_entry.id   AF-A0A1F6ES39-F1
#
_cell.length_a   1.000
_cell.length_b   1.000
_cell.length_c   1.000
_cell.angle_alpha   90.00
_cell.angle_beta   90.00
_cell.angle_gamma   90.00
#
_symmetry.space_group_name_H-M   'P 1'
#
loop_
_entity.id
_entity.type
_entity.pdbx_description
1 polymer ?
#
loop_
_entity_poly.entity_id
_entity_poly.type
_entity_poly.pdbx_seq_one_letter_code
_entity_poly.pdbx_strand_id
1 'polypeptide(L)'
;MRGLITLLAFISALFFPWPLTALLAIIAAMREPLVPLALGIFVDTLYYVPSALSLPLSTLLGALVTVLAFFVHSRLRTSPVRDL
;
A
#
# COMPACT_ATOMS: atom_id res chain seq x y z
N MET A 1 16.12 -8.53 -0.22
CA MET A 1 15.46 -7.84 0.92
C MET A 1 14.22 -7.02 0.53
N ARG A 2 14.14 -6.40 -0.66
CA ARG A 2 12.98 -5.58 -1.09
C ARG A 2 11.65 -6.35 -1.07
N GLY A 3 11.58 -7.48 -1.77
CA GLY A 3 10.35 -8.28 -1.86
C GLY A 3 9.89 -8.91 -0.55
N LEU A 4 10.75 -9.02 0.47
CA LEU A 4 10.38 -9.64 1.75
C LEU A 4 9.30 -8.82 2.48
N ILE A 5 9.43 -7.49 2.46
CA ILE A 5 8.46 -6.59 3.12
C ILE A 5 7.13 -6.62 2.36
N THR A 6 7.17 -6.59 1.03
CA THR A 6 5.99 -6.74 0.17
C THR A 6 5.27 -8.05 0.49
N LEU A 7 6.00 -9.17 0.51
CA LEU A 7 5.45 -10.50 0.78
C LEU A 7 4.89 -10.59 2.22
N LEU A 8 5.56 -9.99 3.21
CA LEU A 8 5.05 -9.88 4.58
C LEU A 8 3.74 -9.09 4.65
N ALA A 9 3.59 -8.02 3.88
CA ALA A 9 2.35 -7.23 3.86
C ALA A 9 1.18 -8.07 3.34
N PHE A 10 1.39 -8.85 2.27
CA PHE A 10 0.37 -9.77 1.75
C PHE A 10 0.05 -10.90 2.73
N ILE A 11 1.06 -11.55 3.32
CA ILE A 11 0.85 -12.56 4.37
C ILE A 11 0.07 -11.96 5.54
N SER A 12 0.41 -10.74 5.95
CA SER A 12 -0.26 -10.06 7.05
C SER A 12 -1.75 -9.88 6.81
N ALA A 13 -2.18 -9.64 5.57
CA ALA A 13 -3.60 -9.48 5.23
C ALA A 13 -4.45 -10.73 5.50
N LEU A 14 -3.82 -11.92 5.54
CA LEU A 14 -4.50 -13.18 5.85
C LEU A 14 -4.49 -13.50 7.36
N PHE A 15 -3.39 -13.23 8.05
CA PHE A 15 -3.17 -13.77 9.41
C PHE A 15 -3.29 -12.74 10.53
N PHE A 16 -3.27 -11.44 10.22
CA PHE A 16 -3.17 -10.38 11.22
C PHE A 16 -4.28 -9.34 11.08
N PRO A 17 -4.59 -8.59 12.15
CA PRO A 17 -5.60 -7.55 12.11
C PRO A 17 -5.18 -6.39 11.19
N TRP A 18 -6.20 -5.72 10.62
CA TRP A 18 -6.07 -4.66 9.62
C TRP A 18 -5.03 -3.56 9.91
N PRO A 19 -4.77 -3.11 11.16
CA PRO A 19 -3.81 -2.04 11.40
C PRO A 19 -2.37 -2.46 11.10
N LEU A 20 -2.01 -3.72 11.37
CA LEU A 20 -0.67 -4.23 11.10
C LEU A 20 -0.42 -4.30 9.60
N THR A 21 -1.41 -4.79 8.85
CA THR A 21 -1.35 -4.88 7.39
C THR A 21 -1.20 -3.50 6.75
N ALA A 22 -1.96 -2.51 7.23
CA ALA A 22 -1.84 -1.13 6.76
C ALA A 22 -0.45 -0.53 7.02
N LEU A 23 0.12 -0.78 8.21
CA LEU A 23 1.46 -0.30 8.56
C LEU A 23 2.54 -0.92 7.67
N LEU A 24 2.47 -2.24 7.42
CA LEU A 24 3.39 -2.92 6.51
C LEU A 24 3.25 -2.44 5.07
N ALA A 25 2.02 -2.15 4.62
CA ALA A 25 1.77 -1.60 3.29
C ALA A 25 2.40 -0.21 3.12
N ILE A 26 2.30 0.66 4.12
CA ILE A 26 2.94 1.99 4.11
C ILE A 26 4.46 1.87 4.05
N ILE A 27 5.05 0.98 4.85
CA ILE A 27 6.50 0.74 4.84
C ILE A 27 6.95 0.21 3.47
N ALA A 28 6.17 -0.69 2.86
CA ALA A 28 6.44 -1.17 1.50
C ALA A 28 6.33 -0.04 0.46
N ALA A 29 5.36 0.86 0.61
CA ALA A 29 5.11 1.98 -0.31
C ALA A 29 6.31 2.92 -0.49
N MET A 30 7.15 3.06 0.55
CA MET A 30 8.37 3.86 0.49
C MET A 30 9.38 3.33 -0.54
N ARG A 31 9.31 2.04 -0.86
CA ARG A 31 10.19 1.38 -1.84
C ARG A 31 9.48 1.07 -3.14
N GLU A 32 8.22 0.64 -3.05
CA GLU A 32 7.39 0.20 -4.16
C GLU A 32 6.01 0.87 -4.03
N PRO A 33 5.80 2.03 -4.67
CA PRO A 33 4.61 2.86 -4.42
C PRO A 33 3.29 2.18 -4.81
N LEU A 34 3.33 1.16 -5.67
CA LEU A 34 2.16 0.40 -6.11
C LEU A 34 1.69 -0.68 -5.13
N VAL A 35 2.49 -1.01 -4.10
CA VAL A 35 2.15 -2.09 -3.16
C VAL A 35 0.85 -1.85 -2.38
N PRO A 36 0.59 -0.65 -1.82
CA PRO A 36 -0.65 -0.36 -1.12
C PRO A 36 -1.90 -0.57 -1.96
N LEU A 37 -1.88 -0.15 -3.24
CA LEU A 37 -2.98 -0.37 -4.17
C LEU A 37 -3.21 -1.86 -4.42
N ALA A 38 -2.15 -2.61 -4.73
CA ALA A 38 -2.25 -4.06 -4.99
C ALA A 38 -2.78 -4.82 -3.77
N LEU A 39 -2.31 -4.45 -2.57
CA LEU A 39 -2.79 -5.01 -1.32
C LEU A 39 -4.27 -4.64 -1.06
N GLY A 40 -4.68 -3.42 -1.35
CA GLY A 40 -6.06 -2.97 -1.21
C GLY A 40 -7.04 -3.77 -2.07
N ILE A 41 -6.69 -3.99 -3.35
CA ILE A 41 -7.44 -4.85 -4.27
C ILE A 41 -7.52 -6.26 -3.70
N PHE A 42 -6.39 -6.80 -3.26
CA PHE A 42 -6.32 -8.15 -2.70
C PHE A 42 -7.24 -8.33 -1.48
N VAL A 43 -7.21 -7.39 -0.53
CA VAL A 43 -8.08 -7.42 0.66
C VAL A 43 -9.56 -7.31 0.27
N ASP A 44 -9.93 -6.36 -0.60
CA ASP A 44 -11.32 -6.22 -1.02
C ASP A 44 -11.81 -7.46 -1.78
N THR A 45 -10.95 -8.13 -2.55
CA THR A 45 -11.31 -9.40 -3.20
C THR A 45 -11.43 -10.56 -2.22
N LEU A 46 -10.57 -10.63 -1.20
CA LEU A 46 -10.60 -11.67 -0.18
C LEU A 46 -11.83 -11.58 0.73
N TYR A 47 -12.21 -10.36 1.09
CA TYR A 47 -13.32 -10.10 2.02
C TYR A 47 -14.59 -9.64 1.29
N TYR A 48 -14.67 -9.86 -0.03
CA TYR A 48 -15.87 -9.55 -0.79
C TYR A 48 -17.03 -10.45 -0.34
N VAL A 49 -18.10 -9.83 0.15
CA VAL A 49 -19.34 -10.52 0.54
C VAL A 49 -20.47 -10.02 -0.37
N PRO A 50 -21.05 -10.87 -1.24
CA PRO A 50 -22.04 -10.46 -2.25
C PRO A 50 -23.29 -9.75 -1.69
N SER A 51 -23.64 -10.03 -0.43
CA SER A 51 -24.80 -9.45 0.26
C SER A 51 -24.49 -8.15 1.01
N ALA A 52 -23.21 -7.77 1.15
CA ALA A 52 -22.82 -6.50 1.73
C ALA A 52 -22.60 -5.50 0.58
N LEU A 53 -23.37 -4.41 0.58
CA LEU A 53 -23.07 -3.20 -0.20
C LEU A 53 -21.83 -2.49 0.37
N SER A 54 -20.72 -3.22 0.48
CA SER A 54 -19.44 -2.68 0.96
C SER A 54 -18.70 -2.06 -0.21
N LEU A 55 -18.48 -0.75 -0.13
CA LEU A 55 -17.54 -0.06 -1.01
C LEU A 55 -16.14 -0.70 -0.84
N PRO A 56 -15.32 -0.77 -1.90
CA PRO A 56 -13.95 -1.30 -1.84
C PRO A 56 -13.02 -0.30 -1.14
N LEU A 57 -13.22 -0.12 0.17
CA LEU A 57 -12.54 0.89 0.97
C LEU A 57 -11.04 0.63 1.03
N SER A 58 -10.60 -0.64 1.08
CA SER A 58 -9.18 -0.97 1.13
C SER A 58 -8.47 -0.60 -0.17
N THR A 59 -9.11 -0.80 -1.32
CA THR A 59 -8.61 -0.36 -2.63
C THR A 59 -8.53 1.15 -2.71
N LEU A 60 -9.56 1.87 -2.26
CA LEU A 60 -9.58 3.34 -2.27
C LEU A 60 -8.47 3.93 -1.40
N LEU A 61 -8.29 3.42 -0.18
CA LEU A 61 -7.20 3.83 0.71
C LEU A 61 -5.83 3.44 0.14
N GLY A 62 -5.71 2.24 -0.43
CA GLY A 62 -4.50 1.80 -1.12
C GLY A 62 -4.11 2.74 -2.27
N ALA A 63 -5.09 3.12 -3.09
CA ALA A 63 -4.90 4.09 -4.18
C ALA A 63 -4.42 5.45 -3.66
N LEU A 64 -5.03 5.96 -2.59
CA LEU A 64 -4.65 7.22 -1.96
C LEU A 64 -3.19 7.17 -1.47
N VAL A 65 -2.81 6.11 -0.75
CA VAL A 65 -1.43 5.93 -0.26
C VAL A 65 -0.45 5.81 -1.44
N THR A 66 -0.81 5.09 -2.49
CA THR A 66 0.01 4.99 -3.71
C THR A 66 0.24 6.36 -4.36
N VAL A 67 -0.80 7.19 -4.48
CA VAL A 67 -0.67 8.56 -5.01
C VAL A 67 0.24 9.41 -4.14
N LEU A 68 0.07 9.35 -2.81
CA LEU A 68 0.92 10.07 -1.86
C LEU A 68 2.37 9.61 -1.93
N ALA A 69 2.61 8.29 -1.95
CA ALA A 69 3.94 7.72 -2.06
C ALA A 69 4.62 8.11 -3.38
N PHE A 70 3.89 8.11 -4.49
CA PHE A 70 4.39 8.57 -5.78
C PHE A 70 4.73 10.07 -5.77
N PHE A 71 3.88 10.90 -5.17
CA PHE A 71 4.14 12.33 -5.01
C PHE A 71 5.38 12.60 -4.16
N VAL A 72 5.53 11.94 -3.01
CA VAL A 72 6.73 12.08 -2.17
C VAL A 72 7.98 11.61 -2.91
N HIS A 73 7.93 10.45 -3.57
CA HIS A 73 9.06 9.88 -4.27
C HIS A 73 9.50 10.73 -5.48
N SER A 74 8.54 11.30 -6.22
CA SER A 74 8.83 12.23 -7.31
C SER A 74 9.49 13.52 -6.79
N ARG A 75 8.97 14.12 -5.71
CA ARG A 75 9.54 15.33 -5.11
C ARG A 75 10.95 15.14 -4.58
N LEU A 76 11.23 14.01 -3.92
CA LEU A 76 12.57 13.68 -3.41
C LEU A 76 13.59 13.47 -4.53
N ARG A 77 13.18 12.90 -5.68
CA ARG A 77 14.07 12.76 -6.85
C ARG A 77 14.34 14.09 -7.56
N THR A 78 13.40 15.02 -7.51
CA THR A 78 13.54 16.36 -8.11
C THR A 78 14.19 17.39 -7.20
N SER A 79 14.74 17.03 -6.03
CA SER A 79 15.53 17.98 -5.25
C SER A 79 16.92 18.12 -5.89
N PRO A 80 17.27 19.26 -6.50
CA PRO A 80 18.63 19.51 -6.94
C PRO A 80 19.44 19.85 -5.69
N VAL A 81 19.85 18.84 -4.92
CA VAL A 81 20.95 19.00 -3.97
C VAL A 81 22.23 18.79 -4.77
N ARG A 82 22.55 19.80 -5.57
CA ARG A 82 23.86 19.97 -6.19
C ARG A 82 24.09 21.48 -6.26
N ASP A 83 25.17 21.90 -5.61
CA ASP A 83 25.80 23.22 -5.65
C ASP A 83 25.43 24.18 -4.50
N LEU A 84 26.01 23.91 -3.32
CA LEU A 84 26.63 24.91 -2.45
C LEU A 84 27.98 24.37 -1.96
#